data_AF-A0A7U9MN35-F1
#
_entry.id   AF-A0A7U9MN35-F1
#
_cell.length_a   1.000
_cell.length_b   1.000
_cell.length_c   1.000
_cell.angle_alpha   90.00
_cell.angle_beta   90.00
_cell.angle_gamma   90.00
#
_symmetry.space_group_name_H-M   'P 1'
#
loop_
_entity.id
_entity.type
_entity.pdbx_description
1 polymer ?
#
loop_
_entity_poly.entity_id
_entity_poly.type
_entity_poly.pdbx_seq_one_letter_code
_entity_poly.pdbx_strand_id
1 'polypeptide(L)'
;MEFAAARKRLDEEEEKLELLFNRKAGYEEEGRRLREDSLNVQDIRDNRNAILQMDEYIAYQKVQVSKAEAELEKERQKLKEAMQERKIQEKLRENAFEAFMKEENAREGKEVDELVSYTYGQKRR
;
A
#
# COMPACT_ATOMS: atom_id res chain seq x y z
N MET A 1 4.93 3.27 6.69
CA MET A 1 6.19 3.24 5.92
C MET A 1 6.30 1.95 5.11
N GLU A 2 5.91 0.81 5.69
CA GLU A 2 5.92 -0.51 5.03
C GLU A 2 5.19 -0.56 3.67
N PHE A 3 3.97 -0.04 3.55
CA PHE A 3 3.25 -0.03 2.25
C PHE A 3 4.01 0.75 1.17
N ALA A 4 4.56 1.92 1.50
CA ALA A 4 5.34 2.72 0.54
C ALA A 4 6.65 2.02 0.16
N ALA A 5 7.31 1.36 1.11
CA ALA A 5 8.49 0.56 0.85
C ALA A 5 8.19 -0.66 -0.04
N ALA A 6 7.09 -1.37 0.21
CA ALA A 6 6.62 -2.47 -0.63
C ALA A 6 6.28 -1.99 -2.04
N ARG A 7 5.68 -0.80 -2.17
CA ARG A 7 5.38 -0.21 -3.47
C ARG A 7 6.65 0.10 -4.26
N LYS A 8 7.62 0.76 -3.62
CA LYS A 8 8.92 1.06 -4.23
C LYS A 8 9.63 -0.21 -4.70
N ARG A 9 9.57 -1.30 -3.93
CA ARG A 9 10.13 -2.59 -4.33
C ARG A 9 9.43 -3.15 -5.57
N LEU A 10 8.10 -3.07 -5.64
CA LEU A 10 7.39 -3.50 -6.85
C LEU A 10 7.84 -2.69 -8.06
N ASP A 11 7.86 -1.36 -7.94
CA ASP A 11 8.29 -0.47 -9.02
C ASP A 11 9.74 -0.82 -9.48
N GLU A 12 10.67 -1.09 -8.55
CA GLU A 12 12.04 -1.52 -8.88
C GLU A 12 12.10 -2.87 -9.62
N GLU A 13 11.27 -3.84 -9.27
CA GLU A 13 11.23 -5.14 -9.96
C GLU A 13 10.58 -5.05 -11.35
N GLU A 14 9.60 -4.16 -11.53
CA GLU A 14 8.98 -3.85 -12.82
C GLU A 14 9.97 -3.15 -13.76
N GLU A 15 10.75 -2.18 -13.27
CA GLU A 15 11.80 -1.51 -14.03
C GLU A 15 12.87 -2.51 -14.50
N LYS A 16 13.32 -3.42 -13.63
CA LYS A 16 14.25 -4.50 -14.01
C LYS A 16 13.69 -5.39 -15.11
N LEU A 17 12.39 -5.71 -15.04
CA LEU A 17 11.72 -6.52 -16.06
C LEU A 17 11.69 -5.80 -17.40
N GLU A 18 11.38 -4.51 -17.41
CA GLU A 18 11.38 -3.69 -18.62
C GLU A 18 12.78 -3.62 -19.25
N LEU A 19 13.82 -3.42 -18.45
CA LEU A 19 15.21 -3.43 -18.92
C LEU A 19 15.60 -4.75 -19.59
N LEU A 20 15.14 -5.89 -19.05
CA LEU A 20 15.37 -7.20 -19.67
C LEU A 20 14.65 -7.35 -21.02
N PHE A 21 13.40 -6.87 -21.13
CA PHE A 21 12.69 -6.85 -22.41
C PHE A 21 13.39 -5.97 -23.45
N ASN A 22 13.83 -4.77 -23.05
CA ASN A 22 14.57 -3.87 -23.93
C ASN A 22 15.88 -4.50 -24.41
N ARG A 23 16.62 -5.17 -23.51
CA ARG A 23 17.84 -5.88 -23.87
C ARG A 23 17.57 -7.04 -24.83
N LYS A 24 16.50 -7.82 -24.61
CA LYS A 24 16.09 -8.89 -25.51
C LYS A 24 15.75 -8.35 -26.90
N ALA A 25 14.98 -7.27 -26.98
CA ALA A 25 14.65 -6.62 -28.25
C ALA A 25 15.91 -6.15 -29.01
N GLY A 26 16.94 -5.69 -28.29
CA GLY A 26 18.25 -5.38 -28.86
C GLY A 26 18.91 -6.60 -29.52
N TYR A 27 18.93 -7.76 -28.86
CA TYR A 27 19.47 -8.99 -29.45
C TYR A 27 18.63 -9.49 -30.63
N GLU A 28 17.30 -9.35 -30.58
CA GLU A 28 16.43 -9.72 -31.71
C GLU A 28 16.72 -8.88 -32.96
N GLU A 29 16.95 -7.58 -32.77
CA GLU A 29 17.33 -6.66 -33.84
C GLU A 29 18.73 -6.96 -34.39
N GLU A 30 19.71 -7.19 -33.52
CA GLU A 30 21.04 -7.65 -33.93
C GLU A 30 20.98 -8.95 -34.73
N GLY A 31 20.15 -9.90 -34.29
CA GLY A 31 19.92 -11.15 -35.00
C GLY A 31 19.33 -10.96 -36.40
N ARG A 32 18.47 -9.95 -36.60
CA ARG A 32 17.99 -9.57 -37.95
C ARG A 32 19.15 -9.12 -38.83
N ARG A 33 19.99 -8.20 -38.33
CA ARG A 33 21.15 -7.67 -39.09
C ARG A 33 22.17 -8.73 -39.46
N LEU A 34 22.50 -9.64 -38.53
CA LEU A 34 23.44 -10.73 -38.78
C LEU A 34 22.98 -11.67 -39.93
N ARG A 35 21.66 -11.83 -40.10
CA ARG A 35 21.07 -12.63 -41.17
C ARG A 35 20.99 -11.90 -42.51
N GLU A 36 21.01 -10.57 -42.50
CA GLU A 36 20.99 -9.75 -43.71
C GLU A 36 22.39 -9.54 -44.30
N ASP A 37 23.44 -9.43 -43.48
CA ASP A 37 24.73 -8.90 -43.91
C ASP A 37 25.90 -9.91 -43.82
N SER A 38 26.24 -10.42 -42.62
CA SER A 38 27.48 -11.20 -42.43
C SER A 38 27.34 -12.71 -42.65
N LEU A 39 26.14 -13.27 -42.46
CA LEU A 39 25.84 -14.71 -42.52
C LEU A 39 26.84 -15.59 -41.73
N ASN A 40 27.52 -15.04 -40.74
CA ASN A 40 28.43 -15.79 -39.88
C ASN A 40 27.63 -16.72 -38.97
N VAL A 41 27.78 -18.02 -39.18
CA VAL A 41 27.05 -19.07 -38.45
C VAL A 41 27.33 -19.02 -36.95
N GLN A 42 28.55 -18.66 -36.53
CA GLN A 42 28.89 -18.60 -35.11
C GLN A 42 28.17 -17.43 -34.43
N ASP A 43 28.23 -16.23 -35.02
CA ASP A 43 27.57 -15.03 -34.48
C ASP A 43 26.04 -15.23 -34.39
N ILE A 44 25.44 -15.86 -35.39
CA ILE A 44 23.99 -16.18 -35.40
C ILE A 44 23.62 -17.16 -34.29
N ARG A 45 24.48 -18.16 -34.01
CA ARG A 45 24.25 -19.12 -32.91
C ARG A 45 24.38 -18.43 -31.55
N ASP A 46 25.39 -17.59 -31.38
CA ASP A 46 25.63 -16.88 -30.14
C ASP A 46 24.52 -15.87 -29.84
N ASN A 47 24.06 -15.13 -30.85
CA ASN A 47 22.90 -14.24 -30.73
C ASN A 47 21.62 -15.02 -30.34
N ARG A 48 21.36 -16.18 -30.95
CA ARG A 48 20.23 -17.04 -30.57
C ARG A 48 20.33 -17.50 -29.12
N ASN A 49 21.52 -17.90 -28.66
CA ASN A 49 21.75 -18.29 -27.27
C ASN A 49 21.51 -17.12 -26.31
N ALA A 50 21.94 -15.91 -26.67
CA ALA A 50 21.68 -14.71 -25.88
C ALA A 50 20.18 -14.42 -25.74
N ILE A 51 19.40 -14.58 -26.81
CA ILE A 51 17.93 -14.42 -26.76
C ILE A 51 17.30 -15.46 -25.81
N LEU A 52 17.72 -16.73 -25.89
CA LEU A 52 17.22 -17.78 -24.99
C LEU A 52 17.55 -17.50 -23.53
N GLN A 53 18.76 -17.02 -23.24
CA GLN A 53 19.14 -16.60 -21.88
C GLN A 53 18.30 -15.41 -21.39
N MET A 54 17.99 -14.45 -22.27
CA MET A 54 17.10 -13.35 -21.89
C MET A 54 15.69 -13.86 -21.55
N ASP A 55 15.17 -14.86 -22.28
CA ASP A 55 13.88 -15.47 -21.96
C ASP A 55 13.88 -16.13 -20.56
N GLU A 56 14.96 -16.80 -20.19
CA GLU A 56 15.12 -17.37 -18.84
C GLU A 56 15.17 -16.27 -17.76
N TYR A 57 15.94 -15.21 -17.98
CA TYR A 57 16.01 -14.08 -17.05
C TYR A 57 14.68 -13.35 -16.91
N ILE A 58 13.96 -13.14 -18.01
CA ILE A 58 12.62 -12.55 -18.00
C ILE A 58 11.66 -13.44 -17.21
N ALA A 59 11.70 -14.76 -17.41
CA ALA A 59 10.86 -15.69 -16.67
C ALA A 59 11.14 -15.63 -15.16
N TYR A 60 12.42 -15.61 -14.76
CA TYR A 60 12.80 -15.43 -13.36
C TYR A 60 12.34 -14.08 -12.79
N GLN A 61 12.52 -13.00 -13.54
CA GLN A 61 12.17 -11.66 -13.11
C GLN A 61 10.66 -11.49 -12.94
N LYS A 62 9.84 -12.11 -13.80
CA LYS A 62 8.37 -12.16 -13.63
C LYS A 62 7.96 -12.81 -12.31
N VAL A 63 8.68 -13.82 -11.85
CA VAL A 63 8.44 -14.44 -10.53
C VAL A 63 8.76 -13.46 -9.40
N GLN A 64 9.82 -12.63 -9.54
CA GLN A 64 10.14 -11.61 -8.53
C GLN A 64 9.09 -10.49 -8.48
N VAL A 65 8.63 -10.02 -9.65
CA VAL A 65 7.52 -9.06 -9.74
C VAL A 65 6.28 -9.61 -9.03
N SER A 66 5.88 -10.85 -9.34
CA SER A 66 4.71 -11.47 -8.69
C SER A 66 4.85 -11.61 -7.16
N LYS A 67 6.07 -11.87 -6.66
CA LYS A 67 6.33 -11.86 -5.21
C LYS A 67 6.21 -10.46 -4.61
N ALA A 68 6.72 -9.44 -5.30
CA ALA A 68 6.61 -8.05 -4.86
C ALA A 68 5.15 -7.56 -4.86
N GLU A 69 4.36 -7.93 -5.86
CA GLU A 69 2.91 -7.68 -5.92
C GLU A 69 2.18 -8.29 -4.72
N ALA A 70 2.48 -9.56 -4.40
CA ALA A 70 1.87 -10.25 -3.28
C ALA A 70 2.21 -9.58 -1.92
N GLU A 71 3.45 -9.13 -1.74
CA GLU A 71 3.85 -8.43 -0.52
C GLU A 71 3.20 -7.04 -0.44
N LEU A 72 3.07 -6.32 -1.55
CA LEU A 72 2.36 -5.04 -1.58
C LEU A 72 0.88 -5.20 -1.19
N GLU A 73 0.20 -6.23 -1.70
CA GLU A 73 -1.20 -6.49 -1.37
C GLU A 73 -1.36 -6.87 0.11
N LYS A 74 -0.42 -7.63 0.67
CA LYS A 74 -0.38 -7.92 2.11
C LYS A 74 -0.23 -6.66 2.96
N GLU A 75 0.68 -5.76 2.60
CA GLU A 75 0.85 -4.48 3.32
C GLU A 75 -0.36 -3.55 3.13
N ARG A 76 -1.03 -3.61 1.97
CA ARG A 76 -2.29 -2.89 1.73
C ARG A 76 -3.39 -3.34 2.67
N GLN A 77 -3.54 -4.65 2.87
CA GLN A 77 -4.55 -5.23 3.77
C GLN A 77 -4.30 -4.80 5.21
N LYS A 78 -3.06 -4.89 5.70
CA LYS A 78 -2.67 -4.40 7.03
C LYS A 78 -2.99 -2.92 7.22
N LEU A 79 -2.67 -2.09 6.22
CA LEU A 79 -2.98 -0.66 6.27
C LEU A 79 -4.49 -0.43 6.36
N LYS A 80 -5.28 -1.18 5.60
CA LYS A 80 -6.75 -1.10 5.63
C LYS A 80 -7.30 -1.47 7.01
N GLU A 81 -6.82 -2.55 7.61
CA GLU A 81 -7.23 -2.98 8.96
C GLU A 81 -6.89 -1.93 10.01
N ALA A 82 -5.65 -1.41 10.01
CA ALA A 82 -5.22 -0.36 10.92
C ALA A 82 -6.06 0.92 10.78
N MET A 83 -6.43 1.29 9.55
CA MET A 83 -7.33 2.42 9.30
C MET A 83 -8.76 2.17 9.82
N GLN A 84 -9.27 0.94 9.69
CA GLN A 84 -10.58 0.57 10.23
C GLN A 84 -10.59 0.61 11.75
N GLU A 85 -9.58 0.03 12.39
CA GLU A 85 -9.44 0.04 13.84
C GLU A 85 -9.36 1.47 14.39
N ARG A 86 -8.55 2.33 13.77
CA ARG A 86 -8.46 3.74 14.15
C ARG A 86 -9.82 4.44 14.10
N LYS A 87 -10.59 4.24 13.04
CA LYS A 87 -11.94 4.81 12.91
C LYS A 87 -12.90 4.30 13.98
N ILE A 88 -12.80 3.02 14.34
CA ILE A 88 -13.60 2.45 15.43
C ILE A 88 -13.24 3.12 16.75
N GLN A 89 -11.94 3.27 17.05
CA GLN A 89 -11.48 3.94 18.27
C GLN A 89 -11.90 5.42 18.31
N GLU A 90 -11.79 6.14 17.20
CA GLU A 90 -12.26 7.53 17.06
C GLU A 90 -13.76 7.63 17.40
N LYS A 91 -14.59 6.74 16.83
CA LYS A 91 -16.03 6.70 17.09
C LYS A 91 -16.37 6.33 18.54
N LEU A 92 -15.64 5.38 19.13
CA LEU A 92 -15.81 5.03 20.55
C LEU A 92 -15.49 6.24 21.46
N ARG A 93 -14.44 6.99 21.13
CA ARG A 93 -14.06 8.21 21.86
C ARG A 93 -15.13 9.29 21.74
N GLU A 94 -15.68 9.50 20.55
CA GLU A 94 -16.79 10.44 20.32
C GLU A 94 -18.02 10.05 21.14
N ASN A 95 -18.43 8.79 21.10
CA ASN A 95 -19.58 8.30 21.89
C ASN A 95 -19.35 8.47 23.40
N ALA A 96 -18.15 8.18 23.89
CA ALA A 96 -17.80 8.35 25.30
C ALA A 96 -17.84 9.83 25.71
N PHE A 97 -17.37 10.71 24.83
CA PHE A 97 -17.43 12.16 25.04
C PHE A 97 -18.88 12.67 25.08
N GLU A 98 -19.73 12.22 24.16
CA GLU A 98 -21.16 12.57 24.18
C GLU A 98 -21.87 12.11 25.45
N ALA A 99 -21.57 10.89 25.93
CA ALA A 99 -22.13 10.37 27.17
C ALA A 99 -21.68 11.20 28.38
N PHE A 100 -20.39 11.55 28.44
CA PHE A 100 -19.84 12.42 29.46
C PHE A 100 -20.53 13.80 29.48
N MET A 101 -20.68 14.43 28.32
CA MET A 101 -21.38 15.73 28.21
C MET A 101 -22.83 15.66 28.70
N LYS A 102 -23.54 14.57 28.40
CA LYS A 102 -24.91 14.36 28.92
C LYS A 102 -24.93 14.22 30.44
N GLU A 103 -23.96 13.52 31.01
CA GLU A 103 -23.85 13.35 32.46
C GLU A 103 -23.53 14.67 33.16
N GLU A 104 -22.56 15.43 32.65
CA GLU A 104 -22.21 16.75 33.20
C GLU A 104 -23.40 17.71 33.12
N ASN A 105 -24.09 17.80 31.99
CA ASN A 105 -25.30 18.62 31.86
C ASN A 105 -26.40 18.21 32.87
N ALA A 106 -26.56 16.91 33.11
CA ALA A 106 -27.52 16.42 34.09
C ALA A 106 -27.10 16.73 35.54
N ARG A 107 -25.79 16.74 35.83
CA ARG A 107 -25.25 17.12 37.13
C ARG A 107 -25.41 18.61 37.38
N GLU A 108 -25.04 19.45 36.42
CA GLU A 108 -25.26 20.91 36.48
C GLU A 108 -26.73 21.24 36.68
N GLY A 109 -27.64 20.58 35.96
CA GLY A 109 -29.09 20.76 36.13
C GLY A 109 -29.56 20.45 37.55
N LYS A 110 -29.08 19.37 38.16
CA LYS A 110 -29.39 19.03 39.56
C LYS A 110 -28.85 20.06 40.54
N GLU A 111 -27.60 20.50 40.37
CA GLU A 111 -26.99 21.52 41.23
C GLU A 111 -27.77 22.83 41.19
N VAL A 112 -28.26 23.23 40.01
CA VAL A 112 -29.13 24.41 39.84
C VAL A 112 -30.46 24.23 40.58
N ASP A 113 -31.12 23.09 40.41
CA ASP A 113 -32.40 22.80 41.08
C ASP A 113 -32.26 22.81 42.61
N GLU A 114 -31.17 22.25 43.14
CA GLU A 114 -30.82 22.26 44.56
C GLU A 114 -30.59 23.70 45.07
N LEU A 115 -29.83 24.52 44.32
CA LEU A 115 -29.59 25.94 44.63
C LEU A 115 -30.88 26.77 44.64
N VAL A 116 -31.76 26.57 43.64
CA VAL A 116 -33.07 27.23 43.58
C VAL A 116 -33.92 26.80 44.77
N SER A 117 -33.98 25.51 45.08
CA SER A 117 -34.75 25.00 46.21
C SER A 117 -34.26 25.58 47.54
N TYR A 118 -32.95 25.68 47.74
CA TYR A 118 -32.33 26.29 48.92
C TYR A 118 -32.69 27.78 49.04
N THR A 119 -32.51 28.56 47.97
CA THR A 119 -32.75 30.02 47.98
C THR A 119 -34.22 30.39 48.18
N TYR A 120 -35.16 29.71 47.50
CA TYR A 120 -36.59 29.93 47.68
C TYR A 120 -37.12 29.34 48.99
N GLY A 121 -36.54 28.24 49.49
CA GLY A 121 -36.85 27.67 50.80
C GLY A 121 -36.47 28.59 51.96
N GLN A 122 -35.37 29.34 51.83
CA GLN A 122 -34.99 30.37 52.82
C GLN A 122 -35.91 31.60 52.81
N LYS A 123 -36.43 32.04 51.66
CA LYS A 123 -37.37 33.18 51.58
C LYS A 123 -38.76 32.91 52.18
N ARG A 124 -39.11 31.64 52.43
CA ARG A 124 -40.38 31.23 53.05
C ARG A 124 -40.31 31.06 54.58
N ARG A 125 -39.13 31.21 55.18
CA ARG A 125 -38.95 31.38 56.64
C ARG A 125 -38.87 32.85 56.97
#